data_AF-A0A5X0GCR7-F1
#
_entry.id   AF-A0A5X0GCR7-F1
#
_cell.length_a   1.000
_cell.length_b   1.000
_cell.length_c   1.000
_cell.angle_alpha   90.00
_cell.angle_beta   90.00
_cell.angle_gamma   90.00
#
_symmetry.space_group_name_H-M   'P 1'
#
loop_
_entity.id
_entity.type
_entity.pdbx_description
1 polymer ?
#
loop_
_entity_poly.entity_id
_entity_poly.type
_entity_poly.pdbx_seq_one_letter_code
_entity_poly.pdbx_strand_id
1 'polypeptide(L)'
;LIPNTELLTGRRLQPYYDRADRLRIDAWQTIVNGRLELHDPNAPENRRALVTPSGLPKTKQEAAEAITRGLLTLASSGKLKSRQDVTEALERSGFEVVRTTKNSISIADPDGGRNIRLKGAIYEQSFNAGEGLRAAIESAAAEYRRDAESRIQRARAVCQSGTERKRQENQRRHPRPRAEYERGDGEKPAERTADCRADMAHHPDGVSAADRHEREH
;
A
#
# COMPACT_ATOMS: atom_id res chain seq x y z
N LEU A 1 16.69 11.00 9.31
CA LEU A 1 17.64 11.09 8.18
C LEU A 1 18.19 9.68 7.94
N ILE A 2 18.13 9.16 6.71
CA ILE A 2 18.71 7.84 6.38
C ILE A 2 20.02 8.09 5.63
N PRO A 3 21.15 7.51 6.05
CA PRO A 3 22.43 7.68 5.36
C PRO A 3 22.37 7.11 3.92
N ASN A 4 22.89 7.85 2.95
CA ASN A 4 22.97 7.46 1.52
C ASN A 4 24.31 6.78 1.18
N THR A 5 24.94 6.17 2.18
CA THR A 5 26.28 5.58 2.08
C THR A 5 26.28 4.22 2.78
N GLU A 6 26.78 3.21 2.10
CA GLU A 6 27.06 1.91 2.69
C GLU A 6 28.27 2.03 3.62
N LEU A 7 28.06 1.68 4.90
CA LEU A 7 29.06 1.93 5.95
C LEU A 7 30.37 1.15 5.77
N LEU A 8 30.32 -0.03 5.14
CA LEU A 8 31.49 -0.88 4.97
C LEU A 8 32.36 -0.46 3.78
N THR A 9 31.73 -0.06 2.68
CA THR A 9 32.45 0.23 1.42
C THR A 9 32.64 1.72 1.17
N GLY A 10 31.97 2.58 1.93
CA GLY A 10 31.90 4.02 1.68
C GLY A 10 31.18 4.38 0.39
N ARG A 11 30.59 3.40 -0.32
CA ARG A 11 29.91 3.63 -1.60
C ARG A 11 28.52 4.21 -1.38
N ARG A 12 28.02 4.90 -2.39
CA ARG A 12 26.65 5.43 -2.39
C ARG A 12 25.64 4.29 -2.34
N LEU A 13 24.73 4.33 -1.38
CA LEU A 13 23.61 3.39 -1.23
C LEU A 13 22.31 4.15 -1.39
N GLN A 14 21.58 3.94 -2.49
CA GLN A 14 20.24 4.53 -2.67
C GLN A 14 19.25 3.84 -1.73
N PRO A 15 18.77 4.50 -0.66
CA PRO A 15 17.82 3.88 0.25
C PRO A 15 16.44 3.82 -0.41
N TYR A 16 15.62 2.86 0.04
CA TYR A 16 14.22 2.79 -0.37
C TYR A 16 13.49 4.10 -0.08
N TYR A 17 12.77 4.61 -1.08
CA TYR A 17 11.94 5.80 -0.98
C TYR A 17 10.52 5.48 -1.47
N ASP A 18 9.59 5.32 -0.53
CA ASP A 18 8.20 4.88 -0.77
C ASP A 18 7.54 5.58 -1.96
N ARG A 19 7.59 6.92 -2.03
CA ARG A 19 6.94 7.68 -3.10
C ARG A 19 7.43 7.33 -4.50
N ALA A 20 8.68 6.91 -4.66
CA ALA A 20 9.25 6.56 -5.96
C ALA A 20 9.22 5.06 -6.22
N ASP A 21 9.39 4.25 -5.18
CA ASP A 21 9.71 2.83 -5.31
C ASP A 21 8.51 1.92 -5.11
N ARG A 22 7.51 2.32 -4.30
CA ARG A 22 6.36 1.47 -3.95
C ARG A 22 5.67 0.90 -5.19
N LEU A 23 5.30 1.75 -6.15
CA LEU A 23 4.61 1.29 -7.36
C LEU A 23 5.37 0.21 -8.15
N ARG A 24 6.71 0.31 -8.21
CA ARG A 24 7.53 -0.69 -8.92
C ARG A 24 7.64 -1.99 -8.13
N ILE A 25 7.78 -1.89 -6.81
CA ILE A 25 7.85 -3.06 -5.93
C ILE A 25 6.50 -3.79 -5.91
N ASP A 26 5.39 -3.07 -5.77
CA ASP A 26 4.04 -3.65 -5.77
C ASP A 26 3.73 -4.35 -7.11
N ALA A 27 4.13 -3.73 -8.22
CA ALA A 27 4.02 -4.32 -9.54
C ALA A 27 4.87 -5.60 -9.67
N TRP A 28 6.14 -5.55 -9.24
CA TRP A 28 7.01 -6.72 -9.23
C TRP A 28 6.43 -7.85 -8.37
N GLN A 29 5.96 -7.53 -7.16
CA GLN A 29 5.33 -8.50 -6.26
C GLN A 29 4.11 -9.15 -6.91
N THR A 30 3.24 -8.37 -7.54
CA THR A 30 2.05 -8.89 -8.26
C THR A 30 2.45 -9.86 -9.38
N ILE A 31 3.50 -9.53 -10.14
CA ILE A 31 4.01 -10.40 -11.22
C ILE A 31 4.60 -11.69 -10.66
N VAL A 32 5.43 -11.60 -9.62
CA VAL A 32 6.09 -12.75 -9.01
C VAL A 32 5.07 -13.67 -8.35
N ASN A 33 4.11 -13.11 -7.60
CA ASN A 33 3.04 -13.88 -6.99
C ASN A 33 2.22 -14.63 -8.05
N GLY A 34 1.82 -13.95 -9.14
CA GLY A 34 1.08 -14.59 -10.22
C GLY A 34 1.89 -15.65 -10.98
N ARG A 35 3.19 -15.43 -11.19
CA ARG A 35 4.06 -16.37 -11.92
C ARG A 35 4.37 -17.63 -11.11
N LEU A 36 4.57 -17.47 -9.80
CA LEU A 36 5.00 -18.54 -8.90
C LEU A 36 3.83 -19.10 -8.06
N GLU A 37 2.60 -18.67 -8.34
CA GLU A 37 1.39 -19.05 -7.60
C GLU A 37 1.53 -18.83 -6.08
N LEU A 38 2.21 -17.75 -5.69
CA LEU A 38 2.43 -17.43 -4.27
C LEU A 38 1.16 -16.86 -3.65
N HIS A 39 1.09 -16.98 -2.33
CA HIS A 39 0.03 -16.39 -1.53
C HIS A 39 -0.06 -14.87 -1.77
N ASP A 40 -1.23 -14.41 -2.20
CA ASP A 40 -1.49 -13.00 -2.45
C ASP A 40 -2.08 -12.33 -1.19
N PRO A 41 -1.34 -11.46 -0.49
CA PRO A 41 -1.82 -10.80 0.71
C PRO A 41 -3.00 -9.84 0.45
N ASN A 42 -3.21 -9.41 -0.80
CA ASN A 42 -4.27 -8.48 -1.18
C ASN A 42 -5.56 -9.18 -1.61
N ALA A 43 -5.58 -10.52 -1.67
CA ALA A 43 -6.78 -11.27 -2.00
C ALA A 43 -7.91 -10.97 -1.00
N PRO A 44 -9.17 -10.80 -1.45
CA PRO A 44 -10.30 -10.48 -0.58
C PRO A 44 -10.50 -11.45 0.59
N GLU A 45 -10.15 -12.72 0.38
CA GLU A 45 -10.28 -13.80 1.37
C GLU A 45 -9.33 -13.60 2.56
N ASN A 46 -8.24 -12.87 2.36
CA ASN A 46 -7.23 -12.56 3.39
C ASN A 46 -7.53 -11.25 4.12
N ARG A 47 -8.59 -10.51 3.74
CA ARG A 47 -8.93 -9.26 4.42
C ARG A 47 -9.38 -9.55 5.85
N ARG A 48 -8.76 -8.86 6.79
CA ARG A 48 -9.13 -8.94 8.20
C ARG A 48 -10.40 -8.13 8.47
N ALA A 49 -11.28 -8.67 9.32
CA ALA A 49 -12.45 -7.94 9.80
C ALA A 49 -12.05 -6.68 10.60
N LEU A 50 -10.93 -6.76 11.33
CA LEU A 50 -10.32 -5.66 12.09
C LEU A 50 -8.81 -5.63 11.85
N VAL A 51 -8.28 -4.42 11.68
CA VAL A 51 -6.86 -4.10 11.59
C VAL A 51 -6.51 -3.21 12.77
N THR A 52 -5.82 -3.80 13.74
CA THR A 52 -5.42 -3.10 14.97
C THR A 52 -4.04 -2.44 14.78
N PRO A 53 -3.91 -1.11 14.99
CA PRO A 53 -2.61 -0.46 15.00
C PRO A 53 -1.75 -0.96 16.15
N SER A 54 -0.47 -1.26 15.90
CA SER A 54 0.46 -1.80 16.91
C SER A 54 0.70 -0.85 18.10
N GLY A 55 0.54 0.46 17.90
CA GLY A 55 0.70 1.48 18.95
C GLY A 55 -0.56 1.80 19.77
N LEU A 56 -1.67 1.09 19.55
CA LEU A 56 -2.91 1.33 20.30
C LEU A 56 -2.80 0.71 21.72
N PRO A 57 -3.21 1.39 22.81
CA PRO A 57 -3.22 0.79 24.14
C PRO A 57 -4.04 -0.50 24.19
N LYS A 58 -3.58 -1.50 24.94
CA LYS A 58 -4.16 -2.86 24.97
C LYS A 58 -5.66 -2.86 25.29
N THR A 59 -6.11 -2.04 26.24
CA THR A 59 -7.53 -1.91 26.60
C THR A 59 -8.39 -1.46 25.42
N LYS A 60 -7.90 -0.51 24.62
CA LYS A 60 -8.60 -0.04 23.41
C LYS A 60 -8.55 -1.07 22.28
N GLN A 61 -7.48 -1.87 22.20
CA GLN A 61 -7.43 -3.00 21.27
C GLN A 61 -8.51 -4.03 21.63
N GLU A 62 -8.60 -4.42 22.90
CA GLU A 62 -9.60 -5.37 23.40
C GLU A 62 -11.03 -4.85 23.19
N ALA A 63 -11.27 -3.55 23.40
CA ALA A 63 -12.55 -2.92 23.11
C ALA A 63 -12.90 -2.98 21.61
N ALA A 64 -11.95 -2.62 20.73
CA ALA A 64 -12.16 -2.71 19.29
C ALA A 64 -12.45 -4.15 18.84
N GLU A 65 -11.73 -5.14 19.38
CA GLU A 65 -11.97 -6.55 19.10
C GLU A 65 -13.33 -7.02 19.61
N ALA A 66 -13.76 -6.59 20.81
CA ALA A 66 -15.07 -6.92 21.35
C ALA A 66 -16.21 -6.36 20.49
N ILE A 67 -16.08 -5.11 20.07
CA ILE A 67 -17.01 -4.46 19.13
C ILE A 67 -17.07 -5.25 17.82
N THR A 68 -15.91 -5.57 17.23
CA THR A 68 -15.86 -6.34 15.99
C THR A 68 -16.50 -7.72 16.15
N ARG A 69 -16.25 -8.43 17.26
CA ARG A 69 -16.89 -9.73 17.53
C ARG A 69 -18.42 -9.62 17.54
N GLY A 70 -18.98 -8.63 18.24
CA GLY A 70 -20.42 -8.39 18.27
C GLY A 70 -21.00 -8.08 16.89
N LEU A 71 -20.33 -7.22 16.11
CA LEU A 71 -20.76 -6.89 14.74
C LEU A 71 -20.69 -8.10 13.81
N LEU A 72 -19.69 -8.96 13.94
CA LEU A 72 -19.59 -10.20 13.17
C LEU A 72 -20.75 -11.15 13.49
N THR A 73 -21.15 -11.27 14.76
CA THR A 73 -22.35 -12.05 15.13
C THR A 73 -23.60 -11.50 14.46
N LEU A 74 -23.78 -10.16 14.42
CA LEU A 74 -24.91 -9.53 13.73
C LEU A 74 -24.87 -9.77 12.22
N ALA A 75 -23.69 -9.68 11.60
CA ALA A 75 -23.49 -9.96 10.19
C ALA A 75 -23.80 -11.42 9.83
N SER A 76 -23.35 -12.39 10.65
CA SER A 76 -23.67 -13.80 10.48
C SER A 76 -25.17 -14.10 10.62
N SER A 77 -25.90 -13.30 11.40
CA SER A 77 -27.36 -13.41 11.53
C SER A 77 -28.14 -12.68 10.41
N GLY A 78 -27.46 -12.07 9.44
CA GLY A 78 -28.06 -11.33 8.33
C GLY A 78 -28.67 -9.97 8.72
N LYS A 79 -28.45 -9.51 9.95
CA LYS A 79 -28.93 -8.22 10.47
C LYS A 79 -28.04 -7.03 10.09
N LEU A 80 -26.83 -7.31 9.61
CA LEU A 80 -25.84 -6.32 9.23
C LEU A 80 -25.40 -6.65 7.80
N LYS A 81 -25.94 -5.91 6.83
CA LYS A 81 -25.77 -6.11 5.39
C LYS A 81 -24.94 -5.02 4.75
N SER A 82 -25.00 -3.81 5.30
CA SER A 82 -24.33 -2.64 4.75
C SER A 82 -23.47 -1.94 5.80
N ARG A 83 -22.59 -1.05 5.34
CA ARG A 83 -21.85 -0.17 6.25
C ARG A 83 -22.76 0.72 7.08
N GLN A 84 -23.91 1.13 6.54
CA GLN A 84 -24.86 1.94 7.29
C GLN A 84 -25.37 1.15 8.51
N ASP A 85 -25.68 -0.13 8.33
CA ASP A 85 -26.11 -1.01 9.43
C ASP A 85 -25.02 -1.12 10.52
N VAL A 86 -23.74 -1.08 10.14
CA VAL A 86 -22.62 -1.05 11.10
C VAL A 86 -22.67 0.22 11.94
N THR A 87 -22.78 1.39 11.29
CA THR A 87 -22.86 2.69 11.98
C THR A 87 -24.06 2.72 12.92
N GLU A 88 -25.23 2.31 12.44
CA GLU A 88 -26.44 2.28 13.26
C GLU A 88 -26.34 1.26 14.41
N ALA A 89 -25.70 0.11 14.20
CA ALA A 89 -25.48 -0.87 15.27
C ALA A 89 -24.53 -0.33 16.35
N LEU A 90 -23.50 0.44 15.97
CA LEU A 90 -22.60 1.11 16.90
C LEU A 90 -23.36 2.15 17.74
N GLU A 91 -24.15 3.00 17.09
CA GLU A 91 -24.95 4.04 17.76
C GLU A 91 -26.02 3.44 18.69
N ARG A 92 -26.74 2.40 18.24
CA ARG A 92 -27.71 1.67 19.07
C ARG A 92 -27.07 1.00 20.28
N SER A 93 -25.78 0.67 20.19
CA SER A 93 -24.99 0.10 21.30
C SER A 93 -24.41 1.17 22.23
N GLY A 94 -24.72 2.45 21.98
CA GLY A 94 -24.28 3.59 22.80
C GLY A 94 -22.92 4.17 22.42
N PHE A 95 -22.33 3.76 21.29
CA PHE A 95 -21.08 4.37 20.81
C PHE A 95 -21.37 5.59 19.95
N GLU A 96 -20.70 6.70 20.23
CA GLU A 96 -20.76 7.89 19.39
C GLU A 96 -19.83 7.76 18.19
N VAL A 97 -20.37 7.82 16.97
CA VAL A 97 -19.59 7.81 15.73
C VAL A 97 -19.13 9.23 15.39
N VAL A 98 -17.84 9.50 15.59
CA VAL A 98 -17.26 10.84 15.41
C VAL A 98 -16.91 11.13 13.96
N ARG A 99 -16.45 10.12 13.22
CA ARG A 99 -16.03 10.28 11.81
C ARG A 99 -16.14 9.00 11.03
N THR A 100 -16.58 9.12 9.78
CA THR A 100 -16.49 8.06 8.78
C THR A 100 -15.53 8.47 7.65
N THR A 101 -14.74 7.52 7.17
CA THR A 101 -13.82 7.66 6.02
C THR A 101 -14.06 6.50 5.07
N LYS A 102 -13.50 6.49 3.86
CA LYS A 102 -13.65 5.35 2.94
C LYS A 102 -13.30 3.99 3.57
N ASN A 103 -12.24 3.95 4.38
CA ASN A 103 -11.64 2.70 4.88
C ASN A 103 -11.83 2.45 6.38
N SER A 104 -12.53 3.32 7.11
CA SER A 104 -12.68 3.18 8.56
C SER A 104 -13.78 4.05 9.16
N ILE A 105 -14.21 3.66 10.35
CA ILE A 105 -15.13 4.39 11.24
C ILE A 105 -14.37 4.75 12.51
N SER A 106 -14.51 5.97 13.01
CA SER A 106 -13.91 6.41 14.28
C SER A 106 -15.02 6.67 15.29
N ILE A 107 -14.94 6.01 16.44
CA ILE A 107 -15.86 6.20 17.56
C ILE A 107 -15.18 6.99 18.67
N ALA A 108 -15.97 7.73 19.44
CA ALA A 108 -15.50 8.34 20.68
C ALA A 108 -15.03 7.25 21.65
N ASP A 109 -14.02 7.55 22.44
CA ASP A 109 -13.63 6.65 23.53
C ASP A 109 -14.61 6.84 24.70
N PRO A 110 -15.34 5.80 25.14
CA PRO A 110 -16.25 5.91 26.28
C PRO A 110 -15.53 6.29 27.59
N ASP A 111 -14.24 5.95 27.73
CA ASP A 111 -13.42 6.32 28.88
C ASP A 111 -12.76 7.71 28.70
N GLY A 112 -13.04 8.38 27.59
CA GLY A 112 -12.47 9.68 27.22
C GLY A 112 -11.10 9.59 26.54
N GLY A 113 -10.68 10.71 25.94
CA GLY A 113 -9.39 10.83 25.25
C GLY A 113 -9.47 10.56 23.75
N ARG A 114 -8.43 9.94 23.18
CA ARG A 114 -8.33 9.76 21.72
C ARG A 114 -9.32 8.73 21.20
N ASN A 115 -10.08 9.12 20.16
CA ASN A 115 -11.01 8.27 19.42
C ASN A 115 -10.43 6.91 19.03
N ILE A 116 -11.27 5.89 19.05
CA ILE A 116 -10.94 4.54 18.63
C ILE A 116 -11.25 4.42 17.13
N ARG A 117 -10.22 4.21 16.33
CA ARG A 117 -10.36 4.01 14.88
C ARG A 117 -10.58 2.52 14.58
N LEU A 118 -11.77 2.20 14.10
CA LEU A 118 -12.17 0.88 13.62
C LEU A 118 -11.87 0.78 12.13
N LYS A 119 -10.84 0.01 11.77
CA LYS A 119 -10.43 -0.24 10.38
C LYS A 119 -10.49 -1.73 10.10
N GLY A 120 -10.95 -2.13 8.91
CA GLY A 120 -11.04 -3.52 8.49
C GLY A 120 -12.26 -3.74 7.60
N ALA A 121 -12.40 -4.96 7.07
CA ALA A 121 -13.32 -5.26 5.98
C ALA A 121 -14.77 -4.83 6.25
N ILE A 122 -15.24 -4.94 7.50
CA ILE A 122 -16.62 -4.59 7.86
C ILE A 122 -16.85 -3.08 8.04
N TYR A 123 -15.79 -2.28 8.15
CA TYR A 123 -15.86 -0.83 8.38
C TYR A 123 -15.63 -0.02 7.09
N GLU A 124 -15.25 -0.68 6.00
CA GLU A 124 -15.02 -0.10 4.68
C GLU A 124 -16.34 0.31 4.01
N GLN A 125 -16.31 1.37 3.20
CA GLN A 125 -17.47 1.82 2.41
C GLN A 125 -18.00 0.74 1.46
N SER A 126 -17.10 -0.08 0.93
CA SER A 126 -17.44 -1.20 0.04
C SER A 126 -18.02 -2.41 0.77
N PHE A 127 -18.18 -2.35 2.10
CA PHE A 127 -18.77 -3.46 2.84
C PHE A 127 -20.22 -3.70 2.41
N ASN A 128 -20.45 -4.89 1.85
CA ASN A 128 -21.75 -5.37 1.47
C ASN A 128 -21.80 -6.87 1.78
N ALA A 129 -22.56 -7.24 2.79
CA ALA A 129 -22.78 -8.62 3.20
C ALA A 129 -24.10 -9.20 2.67
N GLY A 130 -24.83 -8.53 1.75
CA GLY A 130 -25.97 -9.04 0.99
C GLY A 130 -26.73 -10.24 1.58
N GLU A 131 -26.59 -11.40 0.95
CA GLU A 131 -27.15 -12.70 1.36
C GLU A 131 -26.39 -13.39 2.51
N GLY A 132 -25.24 -12.83 2.91
CA GLY A 132 -24.42 -13.24 4.03
C GLY A 132 -22.96 -12.80 3.85
N LEU A 133 -22.25 -12.60 4.97
CA LEU A 133 -20.84 -12.23 4.99
C LEU A 133 -19.96 -13.20 4.17
N ARG A 134 -20.28 -14.49 4.23
CA ARG A 134 -19.55 -15.53 3.48
C ARG A 134 -19.73 -15.39 1.97
N ALA A 135 -20.97 -15.25 1.51
CA ALA A 135 -21.28 -15.09 0.08
C ALA A 135 -20.62 -13.83 -0.49
N ALA A 136 -20.56 -12.75 0.29
CA ALA A 136 -19.85 -11.54 -0.10
C ALA A 136 -18.33 -11.75 -0.28
N ILE A 137 -17.69 -12.47 0.64
CA ILE A 137 -16.27 -12.82 0.53
C ILE A 137 -16.03 -13.69 -0.71
N GLU A 138 -16.85 -14.72 -0.91
CA GLU A 138 -16.74 -15.64 -2.06
C GLU A 138 -16.94 -14.92 -3.40
N SER A 139 -17.92 -14.02 -3.48
CA SER A 139 -18.16 -13.19 -4.68
C SER A 139 -16.97 -12.26 -4.98
N ALA A 140 -16.51 -11.51 -3.97
CA ALA A 140 -15.35 -10.64 -4.11
C ALA A 140 -14.09 -11.43 -4.53
N ALA A 141 -13.90 -12.62 -3.97
CA ALA A 141 -12.81 -13.51 -4.33
C ALA A 141 -12.91 -14.01 -5.78
N ALA A 142 -14.12 -14.38 -6.22
CA ALA A 142 -14.37 -14.80 -7.59
C ALA A 142 -14.11 -13.68 -8.60
N GLU A 143 -14.51 -12.45 -8.29
CA GLU A 143 -14.17 -11.26 -9.08
C GLU A 143 -12.66 -11.02 -9.12
N TYR A 144 -12.00 -11.11 -7.97
CA TYR A 144 -10.56 -10.89 -7.85
C TYR A 144 -9.73 -11.92 -8.63
N ARG A 145 -10.17 -13.18 -8.64
CA ARG A 145 -9.60 -14.26 -9.46
C ARG A 145 -9.83 -14.02 -10.95
N ARG A 146 -11.04 -13.60 -11.35
CA ARG A 146 -11.35 -13.25 -12.74
C ARG A 146 -10.47 -12.11 -13.27
N ASP A 147 -10.14 -11.11 -12.44
CA ASP A 147 -9.26 -9.98 -12.82
C ASP A 147 -7.76 -10.31 -12.74
N ALA A 148 -7.36 -11.55 -12.38
CA ALA A 148 -5.95 -11.88 -12.12
C ALA A 148 -5.03 -11.59 -13.32
N GLU A 149 -5.43 -12.00 -14.53
CA GLU A 149 -4.64 -11.79 -15.74
C GLU A 149 -4.48 -10.29 -16.06
N SER A 150 -5.58 -9.54 -16.06
CA SER A 150 -5.59 -8.09 -16.27
C SER A 150 -4.71 -7.37 -15.25
N ARG A 151 -4.75 -7.78 -13.98
CA ARG A 151 -3.92 -7.23 -12.91
C ARG A 151 -2.44 -7.52 -13.14
N ILE A 152 -2.08 -8.74 -13.56
CA ILE A 152 -0.71 -9.10 -13.93
C ILE A 152 -0.23 -8.30 -15.15
N GLN A 153 -1.07 -8.10 -16.16
CA GLN A 153 -0.74 -7.30 -17.34
C GLN A 153 -0.49 -5.83 -16.98
N ARG A 154 -1.35 -5.21 -16.16
CA ARG A 154 -1.13 -3.86 -15.65
C ARG A 154 0.18 -3.76 -14.87
N ALA A 155 0.43 -4.72 -13.98
CA ALA A 155 1.68 -4.78 -13.23
C ALA A 155 2.92 -4.90 -14.14
N ARG A 156 2.85 -5.69 -15.22
CA ARG A 156 3.92 -5.78 -16.22
C ARG A 156 4.21 -4.43 -16.88
N ALA A 157 3.18 -3.70 -17.28
CA ALA A 157 3.34 -2.36 -17.88
C ALA A 157 4.02 -1.37 -16.91
N VAL A 158 3.61 -1.37 -15.64
CA VAL A 158 4.23 -0.54 -14.59
C VAL A 158 5.68 -0.94 -14.34
N CYS A 159 5.96 -2.24 -14.25
CA CYS A 159 7.31 -2.74 -14.02
C CYS A 159 8.25 -2.42 -15.19
N GLN A 160 7.78 -2.58 -16.43
CA GLN A 160 8.55 -2.28 -17.64
C GLN A 160 8.87 -0.78 -17.74
N SER A 161 7.86 0.08 -17.60
CA SER A 161 8.06 1.54 -17.65
C SER A 161 8.97 2.04 -16.53
N GLY A 162 8.82 1.48 -15.31
CA GLY A 162 9.68 1.77 -14.17
C GLY A 162 11.14 1.36 -14.40
N THR A 163 11.35 0.19 -14.98
CA THR A 163 12.69 -0.33 -15.32
C THR A 163 13.34 0.53 -16.40
N GLU A 164 12.58 0.90 -17.43
CA GLU A 164 13.05 1.71 -18.53
C GLU A 164 13.48 3.10 -18.07
N ARG A 165 12.66 3.76 -17.25
CA ARG A 165 12.99 5.06 -16.66
C ARG A 165 14.25 4.99 -15.82
N LYS A 166 14.41 3.94 -15.00
CA LYS A 166 15.61 3.76 -14.19
C LYS A 166 16.85 3.48 -15.04
N ARG A 167 16.70 2.73 -16.14
CA ARG A 167 17.76 2.50 -17.13
C ARG A 167 18.22 3.82 -17.74
N GLN A 168 17.30 4.67 -18.19
CA GLN A 168 17.63 5.98 -18.78
C GLN A 168 18.31 6.91 -17.77
N GLU A 169 17.79 6.99 -16.53
CA GLU A 169 18.42 7.74 -15.44
C GLU A 169 19.85 7.26 -15.19
N ASN A 170 20.05 5.93 -15.14
CA ASN A 170 21.35 5.32 -14.91
C ASN A 170 22.33 5.63 -16.06
N GLN A 171 21.89 5.52 -17.32
CA GLN A 171 22.71 5.85 -18.49
C GLN A 171 23.12 7.34 -18.54
N ARG A 172 22.24 8.25 -18.14
CA ARG A 172 22.54 9.69 -18.06
C ARG A 172 23.55 10.01 -16.96
N ARG A 173 23.39 9.39 -15.79
CA ARG A 173 24.26 9.64 -14.62
C ARG A 173 25.60 8.93 -14.71
N HIS A 174 25.63 7.78 -15.37
CA HIS A 174 26.82 6.95 -15.55
C HIS A 174 26.99 6.63 -17.03
N PRO A 175 27.47 7.59 -17.84
CA PRO A 175 27.84 7.31 -19.22
C PRO A 175 28.88 6.20 -19.22
N ARG A 176 28.65 5.15 -20.03
CA ARG A 176 29.66 4.09 -20.17
C ARG A 176 30.95 4.72 -20.69
N PRO A 177 32.13 4.37 -20.13
CA PRO A 177 33.40 4.71 -20.75
C PRO A 177 33.38 4.24 -22.21
N ARG A 178 33.88 5.06 -23.14
CA ARG A 178 34.04 4.62 -24.53
C ARG A 178 34.88 3.36 -24.57
N ALA A 179 34.55 2.44 -25.48
CA ALA A 179 35.33 1.20 -25.73
C ALA A 179 36.81 1.44 -26.10
N GLU A 180 37.20 2.71 -26.33
CA GLU A 180 38.59 3.13 -26.50
C GLU A 180 39.46 2.83 -25.27
N TYR A 181 38.89 2.71 -24.06
CA TYR A 181 39.64 2.39 -22.83
C TYR A 181 39.74 0.88 -22.52
N GLU A 182 39.04 0.01 -23.24
CA GLU A 182 39.21 -1.46 -23.11
C GLU A 182 40.41 -1.98 -23.93
N ARG A 183 40.97 -1.14 -24.82
CA ARG A 183 42.24 -1.38 -25.52
C ARG A 183 43.34 -0.49 -24.93
N GLY A 184 43.76 -0.80 -23.71
CA GLY A 184 45.13 -0.59 -23.20
C GLY A 184 45.72 0.81 -23.02
N ASP A 185 45.32 1.86 -23.73
CA ASP A 185 46.19 3.05 -23.90
C ASP A 185 45.53 4.41 -23.59
N GLY A 186 44.48 4.44 -22.74
CA GLY A 186 43.84 5.69 -22.32
C GLY A 186 44.16 6.06 -20.86
N GLU A 187 44.86 7.17 -20.63
CA GLU A 187 45.07 7.75 -19.29
C GLU A 187 43.72 7.99 -18.58
N LYS A 188 43.62 7.57 -17.31
CA LYS A 188 42.45 7.81 -16.46
C LYS A 188 42.29 9.31 -16.21
N PRO A 189 41.16 9.96 -16.57
CA PRO A 189 40.92 11.33 -16.14
C PRO A 189 40.61 11.36 -14.64
N ALA A 190 41.06 12.42 -13.97
CA ALA A 190 40.87 12.64 -12.54
C ALA A 190 39.38 12.53 -12.14
N GLU A 191 39.15 11.84 -11.02
CA GLU A 191 37.87 11.79 -10.32
C GLU A 191 37.35 13.23 -10.12
N ARG A 192 36.32 13.61 -10.88
CA ARG A 192 35.60 14.85 -10.60
C ARG A 192 34.86 14.65 -9.29
N THR A 193 35.28 15.38 -8.26
CA THR A 193 34.53 15.58 -7.02
C THR A 193 33.08 15.88 -7.37
N ALA A 194 32.18 14.99 -6.96
CA ALA A 194 30.76 15.20 -7.12
C ALA A 194 30.35 16.42 -6.29
N ASP A 195 30.05 17.52 -6.98
CA ASP A 195 29.50 18.72 -6.38
C ASP A 195 28.26 18.37 -5.55
N CYS A 196 28.41 18.53 -4.24
CA CYS A 196 27.35 18.42 -3.27
C CYS A 196 26.50 19.70 -3.35
N ARG A 197 25.20 19.62 -3.76
CA ARG A 197 24.05 20.30 -3.09
C ARG A 197 22.73 20.48 -3.85
N ALA A 198 22.53 20.07 -5.10
CA ALA A 198 21.33 20.54 -5.85
C ALA A 198 20.17 19.53 -6.06
N ASP A 199 20.32 18.24 -5.71
CA ASP A 199 19.50 17.19 -6.37
C ASP A 199 18.18 16.79 -5.67
N MET A 200 17.68 17.62 -4.75
CA MET A 200 16.30 17.53 -4.25
C MET A 200 15.40 18.59 -4.90
N ALA A 201 15.85 19.23 -5.98
CA ALA A 201 15.00 20.12 -6.75
C ALA A 201 13.97 19.31 -7.55
N HIS A 202 12.69 19.59 -7.27
CA HIS A 202 11.53 19.13 -8.01
C HIS A 202 11.69 19.35 -9.53
N HIS A 203 11.51 18.30 -10.33
CA HIS A 203 10.96 18.43 -11.67
C HIS A 203 9.45 18.12 -11.60
N PRO A 204 8.57 19.09 -11.91
CA PRO A 204 7.12 18.89 -11.83
C PRO A 204 6.54 18.15 -13.04
N ASP A 205 7.32 17.92 -14.09
CA ASP A 205 6.81 17.39 -15.35
C ASP A 205 7.09 15.89 -15.46
N GLY A 206 6.07 15.08 -15.20
CA GLY A 206 6.14 13.64 -15.41
C GLY A 206 5.02 12.81 -14.80
N VAL A 207 4.11 13.42 -14.05
CA VAL A 207 2.89 12.74 -13.60
C VAL A 207 1.75 13.15 -14.52
N SER A 208 1.43 12.29 -15.50
CA SER A 208 0.17 12.41 -16.24
C SER A 208 -0.97 12.56 -15.24
N ALA A 209 -1.91 13.46 -15.53
CA ALA A 209 -3.07 13.70 -14.68
C ALA A 209 -3.90 12.42 -14.41
N ALA A 210 -3.71 11.37 -15.22
CA ALA A 210 -4.33 10.06 -15.05
C ALA A 210 -3.89 9.31 -13.77
N ASP A 211 -2.65 9.51 -13.29
CA ASP A 211 -2.13 8.81 -12.10
C ASP A 211 -2.42 9.56 -10.79
N ARG A 212 -3.10 10.72 -10.86
CA ARG A 212 -3.47 11.53 -9.69
C ARG A 212 -4.78 11.09 -9.02
N HIS A 213 -5.50 10.13 -9.61
CA HIS A 213 -6.80 9.64 -9.15
C HIS A 213 -6.72 8.30 -8.39
N GLU A 214 -5.70 8.10 -7.57
CA GLU A 214 -5.81 7.19 -6.42
C GLU A 214 -5.34 7.91 -5.14
N ARG A 215 -5.83 9.14 -4.98
CA ARG A 215 -5.87 9.76 -3.65
C ARG A 215 -7.11 9.27 -2.94
N GLU A 216 -6.92 8.35 -1.99
CA GLU A 216 -7.54 8.37 -0.66
C GLU A 216 -7.07 7.16 0.16
N HIS A 217 -6.13 7.44 1.07
CA HIS A 217 -5.58 6.52 2.07
C HIS A 217 -6.53 6.34 3.28
#